data_AF-A0A084AKW7-F1
#
_entry.id   AF-A0A084AKW7-F1
#
_cell.length_a   1.000
_cell.length_b   1.000
_cell.length_c   1.000
_cell.angle_alpha   90.00
_cell.angle_beta   90.00
_cell.angle_gamma   90.00
#
_symmetry.space_group_name_H-M   'P 1'
#
loop_
_entity.id
_entity.type
_entity.pdbx_description
1 polymer ?
#
loop_
_entity_poly.entity_id
_entity_poly.type
_entity_poly.pdbx_seq_one_letter_code
_entity_poly.pdbx_strand_id
1 'polypeptide(L)'
;MAKASGQVIEFSIPFPHSLDTRIHLRLATQAKAIVLSLTTASQDEIGAATSLGSFVYALPDRTQNQQPLATTLFSYEATVEFTTRLAKLLARKTQLPIYVSNSMSFANAGMGGTVEEEMEAFKSIVQATLSKLRDAGVGPLASRENAASLS
;
A
#
# COMPACT_ATOMS: atom_id res chain seq x y z
N MET A 1 10.36 20.74 18.07
CA MET A 1 10.58 20.34 16.66
C MET A 1 10.68 18.82 16.60
N ALA A 2 9.77 18.14 15.92
CA ALA A 2 9.75 16.68 15.85
C ALA A 2 10.88 16.19 14.94
N LYS A 3 11.76 15.34 15.46
CA LYS A 3 12.81 14.67 14.68
C LYS A 3 12.13 13.81 13.61
N ALA A 4 12.24 14.21 12.34
CA ALA A 4 11.76 13.42 11.21
C ALA A 4 12.59 12.14 11.11
N SER A 5 12.17 11.13 11.87
CA SER A 5 12.70 9.78 11.81
C SER A 5 11.71 8.94 11.01
N GLY A 6 11.86 9.00 9.70
CA GLY A 6 11.13 8.11 8.81
C GLY A 6 11.80 8.03 7.45
N GLN A 7 12.11 6.81 7.02
CA GLN A 7 12.64 6.57 5.69
C GLN A 7 11.49 6.61 4.70
N VAL A 8 11.61 7.45 3.67
CA VAL A 8 10.66 7.51 2.57
C VAL A 8 11.29 6.82 1.36
N ILE A 9 10.55 5.90 0.76
CA ILE A 9 10.93 5.15 -0.43
C ILE A 9 9.85 5.39 -1.47
N GLU A 10 10.25 5.92 -2.62
CA GLU A 10 9.37 6.15 -3.76
C GLU A 10 9.77 5.22 -4.90
N PHE A 11 8.80 4.53 -5.49
CA PHE A 11 9.03 3.61 -6.59
C PHE A 11 7.77 3.46 -7.43
N SER A 12 7.93 2.90 -8.63
CA SER A 12 6.80 2.58 -9.51
C SER A 12 6.88 1.16 -10.03
N ILE A 13 5.73 0.57 -10.26
CA ILE A 13 5.58 -0.74 -10.92
C ILE A 13 4.68 -0.56 -12.15
N PRO A 14 4.88 -1.39 -13.20
CA PRO A 14 3.97 -1.38 -14.34
C PRO A 14 2.56 -1.76 -13.88
N PHE A 15 1.55 -1.12 -14.47
CA PHE A 15 0.16 -1.53 -14.28
C PHE A 15 -0.09 -2.83 -15.08
N PRO A 16 -0.83 -3.82 -14.54
CA PRO A 16 -1.07 -5.07 -15.26
C PRO A 16 -1.72 -4.82 -16.62
N HIS A 17 -1.25 -5.50 -17.68
CA HIS A 17 -1.82 -5.43 -19.03
C HIS A 17 -1.89 -4.04 -19.70
N SER A 18 -1.34 -2.99 -19.10
CA SER A 18 -1.25 -1.65 -19.67
C SER A 18 0.21 -1.27 -19.90
N LEU A 19 0.54 -0.82 -21.11
CA LEU A 19 1.91 -0.46 -21.48
C LEU A 19 2.29 0.95 -21.02
N ASP A 20 1.30 1.85 -20.93
CA ASP A 20 1.52 3.28 -20.68
C ASP A 20 1.09 3.74 -19.29
N THR A 21 0.43 2.88 -18.52
CA THR A 21 0.00 3.18 -17.15
C THR A 21 0.98 2.61 -16.12
N ARG A 22 1.35 3.43 -15.13
CA ARG A 22 2.20 3.00 -14.01
C ARG A 22 1.51 3.23 -12.68
N ILE A 23 1.78 2.35 -11.73
CA ILE A 23 1.38 2.51 -10.33
C ILE A 23 2.57 3.13 -9.60
N HIS A 24 2.37 4.32 -9.04
CA HIS A 24 3.35 5.02 -8.22
C HIS A 24 3.04 4.79 -6.75
N LEU A 25 4.07 4.41 -6.00
CA LEU A 25 4.00 4.09 -4.59
C LEU A 25 4.97 4.97 -3.82
N ARG A 26 4.46 5.61 -2.78
CA ARG A 26 5.27 6.30 -1.77
C ARG A 26 5.08 5.61 -0.43
N LEU A 27 6.15 5.02 0.06
CA LEU A 27 6.17 4.26 1.30
C LEU A 27 7.01 5.01 2.32
N ALA A 28 6.39 5.43 3.42
CA ALA A 28 7.08 6.06 4.54
C ALA A 28 6.98 5.16 5.78
N THR A 29 8.11 4.87 6.40
CA THR A 29 8.17 4.13 7.66
C THR A 29 8.33 5.13 8.80
N GLN A 30 7.46 5.06 9.81
CA GLN A 30 7.56 5.87 11.02
C GLN A 30 7.86 4.94 12.22
N ALA A 31 8.24 5.53 13.35
CA ALA A 31 8.63 4.77 14.55
C ALA A 31 7.62 3.68 15.00
N LYS A 32 6.32 3.88 14.73
CA LYS A 32 5.24 2.96 15.16
C LYS A 32 4.16 2.71 14.09
N ALA A 33 4.37 3.14 12.85
CA ALA A 33 3.37 3.01 11.80
C ALA A 33 4.02 3.03 10.41
N ILE A 34 3.30 2.51 9.42
CA ILE A 34 3.64 2.59 8.00
C ILE A 34 2.64 3.52 7.32
N VAL A 35 3.09 4.35 6.40
CA VAL A 35 2.24 5.16 5.53
C VAL A 35 2.52 4.78 4.09
N LEU A 36 1.48 4.35 3.38
CA LEU A 36 1.51 3.99 1.97
C LEU A 36 0.58 4.93 1.20
N SER A 37 1.12 5.60 0.18
CA SER A 37 0.33 6.37 -0.78
C SER A 37 0.46 5.76 -2.17
N LEU A 38 -0.68 5.61 -2.85
CA LEU A 38 -0.80 4.99 -4.16
C LEU A 38 -1.51 5.93 -5.12
N THR A 39 -0.98 6.00 -6.34
CA THR A 39 -1.63 6.71 -7.44
C THR A 39 -1.24 6.06 -8.76
N THR A 40 -2.11 6.16 -9.75
CA THR A 40 -1.80 5.79 -11.13
C THR A 40 -1.47 7.06 -11.90
N ALA A 41 -0.56 6.95 -12.85
CA ALA A 41 -0.34 7.99 -13.85
C ALA A 41 -0.36 7.35 -15.23
N SER A 42 -1.10 7.98 -16.13
CA SER A 42 -1.15 7.67 -17.57
C SER A 42 -0.90 8.94 -18.38
N GLN A 43 -0.44 8.82 -19.62
CA GLN A 43 -0.14 9.97 -20.47
C GLN A 43 -1.38 10.82 -20.81
N ASP A 44 -2.58 10.23 -20.71
CA ASP A 44 -3.84 10.90 -21.05
C ASP A 44 -4.38 11.82 -19.93
N GLU A 45 -3.79 11.78 -18.73
CA GLU A 45 -4.28 12.52 -17.54
C GLU A 45 -3.58 13.88 -17.33
N ILE A 46 -3.03 14.48 -18.39
CA ILE A 46 -2.35 15.79 -18.31
C ILE A 46 -3.39 16.92 -18.19
N GLY A 47 -3.46 17.56 -17.03
CA GLY A 47 -4.21 18.81 -16.81
C GLY A 47 -5.60 18.68 -16.20
N ALA A 48 -6.04 17.46 -15.86
CA ALA A 48 -7.28 17.22 -15.11
C ALA A 48 -7.01 17.25 -13.59
N ALA A 49 -7.97 17.76 -12.81
CA ALA A 49 -7.90 17.70 -11.36
C ALA A 49 -8.20 16.26 -10.89
N THR A 50 -7.17 15.53 -10.45
CA THR A 50 -7.31 14.16 -9.94
C THR A 50 -7.80 14.14 -8.50
N SER A 51 -8.80 13.31 -8.19
CA SER A 51 -9.28 13.09 -6.83
C SER A 51 -8.18 12.47 -5.95
N LEU A 52 -8.08 12.90 -4.68
CA LEU A 52 -7.17 12.28 -3.70
C LEU A 52 -7.62 10.86 -3.28
N GLY A 53 -8.80 10.44 -3.72
CA GLY A 53 -9.35 9.11 -3.47
C GLY A 53 -9.62 8.86 -1.98
N SER A 54 -9.41 7.63 -1.53
CA SER A 54 -9.73 7.21 -0.17
C SER A 54 -8.50 7.13 0.72
N PHE A 55 -8.70 7.32 2.03
CA PHE A 55 -7.67 7.16 3.05
C PHE A 55 -8.17 6.26 4.18
N VAL A 56 -7.46 5.18 4.43
CA VAL A 56 -7.84 4.16 5.42
C VAL A 56 -6.69 3.90 6.38
N TYR A 57 -7.03 3.82 7.67
CA TYR A 57 -6.14 3.34 8.71
C TYR A 57 -6.48 1.89 9.06
N ALA A 58 -5.48 1.04 9.24
CA ALA A 58 -5.67 -0.31 9.76
C ALA A 58 -4.72 -0.60 10.92
N LEU A 59 -5.27 -1.22 11.96
CA LEU A 59 -4.58 -1.63 13.18
C LEU A 59 -4.55 -3.17 13.26
N PRO A 60 -3.38 -3.79 13.47
CA PRO A 60 -3.32 -5.23 13.72
C PRO A 60 -4.00 -5.57 15.06
N ASP A 61 -4.86 -6.58 15.05
CA ASP A 61 -5.40 -7.15 16.28
C ASP A 61 -4.37 -8.10 16.91
N ARG A 62 -4.02 -7.85 18.18
CA ARG A 62 -3.05 -8.62 18.97
C ARG A 62 -3.72 -9.65 19.87
N THR A 63 -5.04 -9.58 20.06
CA THR A 63 -5.78 -10.46 20.98
C THR A 63 -6.53 -11.56 20.23
N GLN A 64 -7.00 -11.29 19.01
CA GLN A 64 -7.58 -12.29 18.12
C GLN A 64 -6.70 -12.48 16.88
N ASN A 65 -6.14 -13.68 16.75
CA ASN A 65 -5.33 -14.09 15.61
C ASN A 65 -6.10 -13.88 14.28
N GLN A 66 -5.74 -12.83 13.54
CA GLN A 66 -5.85 -12.65 12.08
C GLN A 66 -6.85 -11.64 11.49
N GLN A 67 -7.60 -10.85 12.27
CA GLN A 67 -8.50 -9.82 11.71
C GLN A 67 -8.10 -8.39 12.11
N PRO A 68 -7.31 -7.69 11.29
CA PRO A 68 -7.04 -6.27 11.51
C PRO A 68 -8.31 -5.42 11.46
N LEU A 69 -8.40 -4.48 12.40
CA LEU A 69 -9.42 -3.46 12.42
C LEU A 69 -9.07 -2.38 11.40
N ALA A 70 -10.04 -1.90 10.64
CA ALA A 70 -9.84 -0.80 9.70
C ALA A 70 -10.84 0.32 9.97
N THR A 71 -10.37 1.55 9.82
CA THR A 71 -11.15 2.77 9.98
C THR A 71 -10.92 3.62 8.74
N THR A 72 -11.99 3.87 7.99
CA THR A 72 -11.96 4.80 6.86
C THR A 72 -11.88 6.22 7.41
N LEU A 73 -10.81 6.94 7.09
CA LEU A 73 -10.58 8.33 7.48
C LEU A 73 -11.17 9.29 6.44
N PHE A 74 -10.99 8.97 5.15
CA PHE A 74 -11.64 9.65 4.03
C PHE A 74 -12.22 8.62 3.08
N SER A 75 -13.53 8.69 2.83
CA SER A 75 -14.23 7.80 1.92
C SER A 75 -14.26 8.37 0.50
N TYR A 76 -13.96 7.52 -0.47
CA TYR A 76 -14.20 7.77 -1.89
C TYR A 76 -14.67 6.47 -2.51
N GLU A 77 -15.87 6.48 -3.08
CA GLU A 77 -16.61 5.26 -3.47
C GLU A 77 -15.79 4.35 -4.38
N ALA A 78 -15.10 4.91 -5.37
CA ALA A 78 -14.35 4.13 -6.35
C ALA A 78 -13.12 3.40 -5.78
N THR A 79 -12.56 3.83 -4.63
CA THR A 79 -11.29 3.29 -4.13
C THR A 79 -11.36 2.72 -2.71
N VAL A 80 -12.43 2.96 -1.96
CA VAL A 80 -12.48 2.66 -0.51
C VAL A 80 -12.36 1.17 -0.20
N GLU A 81 -13.01 0.30 -0.97
CA GLU A 81 -12.96 -1.16 -0.75
C GLU A 81 -11.56 -1.72 -1.02
N PHE A 82 -10.97 -1.34 -2.15
CA PHE A 82 -9.60 -1.72 -2.50
C PHE A 82 -8.61 -1.30 -1.40
N THR A 83 -8.72 -0.04 -0.97
CA THR A 83 -7.84 0.57 0.04
C THR A 83 -7.99 -0.12 1.39
N THR A 84 -9.22 -0.46 1.78
CA THR A 84 -9.52 -1.18 3.02
C THR A 84 -8.92 -2.58 3.02
N ARG A 85 -9.09 -3.35 1.93
CA ARG A 85 -8.50 -4.69 1.80
C ARG A 85 -6.97 -4.63 1.86
N LEU A 86 -6.37 -3.64 1.21
CA LEU A 86 -4.92 -3.46 1.18
C LEU A 86 -4.37 -3.11 2.57
N ALA A 87 -5.00 -2.13 3.24
CA ALA A 87 -4.61 -1.72 4.59
C ALA A 87 -4.69 -2.89 5.58
N LYS A 88 -5.80 -3.64 5.58
CA LYS A 88 -5.94 -4.83 6.43
C LYS A 88 -4.87 -5.88 6.14
N LEU A 89 -4.64 -6.23 4.87
CA LEU A 89 -3.65 -7.25 4.53
C LEU A 89 -2.24 -6.85 4.97
N LEU A 90 -1.83 -5.61 4.72
CA LEU A 90 -0.51 -5.13 5.10
C LEU A 90 -0.35 -5.01 6.62
N ALA A 91 -1.37 -4.53 7.34
CA ALA A 91 -1.36 -4.52 8.81
C ALA A 91 -1.18 -5.93 9.38
N ARG A 92 -1.88 -6.93 8.82
CA ARG A 92 -1.72 -8.33 9.22
C ARG A 92 -0.31 -8.87 8.96
N LYS A 93 0.27 -8.55 7.80
CA LYS A 93 1.59 -9.06 7.39
C LYS A 93 2.74 -8.39 8.13
N THR A 94 2.60 -7.11 8.44
CA THR A 94 3.64 -6.29 9.08
C THR A 94 3.51 -6.22 10.59
N GLN A 95 2.35 -6.60 11.16
CA GLN A 95 2.04 -6.45 12.59
C GLN A 95 2.26 -5.01 13.11
N LEU A 96 2.14 -4.03 12.21
CA LEU A 96 2.21 -2.60 12.50
C LEU A 96 0.94 -1.91 12.02
N PRO A 97 0.52 -0.82 12.68
CA PRO A 97 -0.47 0.08 12.13
C PRO A 97 -0.06 0.58 10.74
N ILE A 98 -1.01 0.63 9.81
CA ILE A 98 -0.76 1.15 8.46
C ILE A 98 -1.82 2.17 8.05
N TYR A 99 -1.36 3.25 7.43
CA TYR A 99 -2.18 4.23 6.75
C TYR A 99 -2.03 4.00 5.25
N VAL A 100 -3.14 3.89 4.53
CA VAL A 100 -3.15 3.71 3.08
C VAL A 100 -4.00 4.80 2.45
N SER A 101 -3.37 5.67 1.66
CA SER A 101 -4.02 6.64 0.79
C SER A 101 -3.95 6.11 -0.64
N ASN A 102 -5.08 6.15 -1.34
CA ASN A 102 -5.19 5.57 -2.66
C ASN A 102 -6.05 6.44 -3.57
N SER A 103 -5.44 6.91 -4.64
CA SER A 103 -6.06 7.67 -5.74
C SER A 103 -5.93 6.94 -7.09
N MET A 104 -5.59 5.65 -7.07
CA MET A 104 -5.46 4.87 -8.31
C MET A 104 -6.78 4.80 -9.07
N SER A 105 -6.67 4.85 -10.38
CA SER A 105 -7.76 4.68 -11.33
C SER A 105 -7.53 3.42 -12.16
N PHE A 106 -8.60 2.65 -12.36
CA PHE A 106 -8.63 1.51 -13.28
C PHE A 106 -9.22 1.89 -14.65
N ALA A 107 -9.44 3.18 -14.92
CA ALA A 107 -10.04 3.64 -16.18
C ALA A 107 -9.16 3.34 -17.41
N ASN A 108 -7.83 3.43 -17.24
CA ASN A 108 -6.84 3.20 -18.31
C ASN A 108 -6.17 1.83 -18.19
N ALA A 109 -6.92 0.88 -17.61
CA ALA A 109 -6.51 -0.50 -17.42
C ALA A 109 -6.70 -1.28 -18.74
N GLY A 110 -5.76 -2.16 -19.08
CA GLY A 110 -5.71 -2.82 -20.38
C GLY A 110 -6.89 -3.76 -20.65
N MET A 111 -7.51 -4.28 -19.59
CA MET A 111 -8.72 -5.12 -19.67
C MET A 111 -10.01 -4.37 -19.34
N GLY A 112 -9.95 -3.03 -19.21
CA GLY A 112 -11.11 -2.21 -18.86
C GLY A 112 -11.46 -2.24 -17.36
N GLY A 113 -10.49 -2.56 -16.51
CA GLY A 113 -10.65 -2.50 -15.05
C GLY A 113 -11.44 -3.68 -14.50
N THR A 114 -11.24 -4.87 -15.08
CA THR A 114 -11.91 -6.08 -14.57
C THR A 114 -11.40 -6.46 -13.18
N VAL A 115 -12.15 -7.32 -12.50
CA VAL A 115 -11.79 -7.82 -11.17
C VAL A 115 -10.47 -8.58 -11.21
N GLU A 116 -10.19 -9.31 -12.29
CA GLU A 116 -8.94 -10.05 -12.47
C GLU A 116 -7.74 -9.08 -12.49
N GLU A 117 -7.85 -8.02 -13.27
CA GLU A 117 -6.83 -6.98 -13.39
C GLU A 117 -6.61 -6.23 -12.06
N GLU A 118 -7.70 -5.93 -11.34
CA GLU A 118 -7.66 -5.37 -9.99
C GLU A 118 -6.91 -6.30 -9.01
N MET A 119 -7.19 -7.61 -9.08
CA MET A 119 -6.56 -8.60 -8.22
C MET A 119 -5.08 -8.81 -8.53
N GLU A 120 -4.68 -8.71 -9.80
CA GLU A 120 -3.28 -8.74 -10.21
C GLU A 120 -2.51 -7.49 -9.75
N ALA A 121 -3.10 -6.32 -9.90
CA ALA A 121 -2.55 -5.06 -9.40
C ALA A 121 -2.39 -5.14 -7.88
N PHE A 122 -3.41 -5.63 -7.18
CA PHE A 122 -3.40 -5.83 -5.73
C PHE A 122 -2.23 -6.72 -5.28
N LYS A 123 -2.06 -7.89 -5.90
CA LYS A 123 -0.97 -8.82 -5.59
C LYS A 123 0.41 -8.17 -5.82
N SER A 124 0.57 -7.48 -6.95
CA SER A 124 1.81 -6.82 -7.32
C SER A 124 2.19 -5.71 -6.34
N ILE A 125 1.23 -4.87 -5.94
CA ILE A 125 1.41 -3.82 -4.93
C ILE A 125 1.82 -4.42 -3.58
N VAL A 126 1.13 -5.47 -3.13
CA VAL A 126 1.43 -6.14 -1.86
C VAL A 126 2.85 -6.71 -1.87
N GLN A 127 3.21 -7.43 -2.94
CA GLN A 127 4.53 -8.03 -3.08
C GLN A 127 5.64 -6.97 -3.09
N ALA A 128 5.49 -5.92 -3.89
CA ALA A 128 6.47 -4.85 -3.98
C ALA A 128 6.61 -4.09 -2.65
N THR A 129 5.50 -3.77 -1.99
CA THR A 129 5.49 -3.08 -0.69
C THR A 129 6.17 -3.92 0.39
N LEU A 130 5.81 -5.21 0.50
CA LEU A 130 6.44 -6.10 1.50
C LEU A 130 7.92 -6.33 1.22
N SER A 131 8.34 -6.37 -0.04
CA SER A 131 9.76 -6.45 -0.40
C SER A 131 10.51 -5.22 0.10
N LYS A 132 10.02 -4.01 -0.21
CA LYS A 132 10.66 -2.76 0.23
C LYS A 132 10.67 -2.61 1.75
N LEU A 133 9.62 -3.04 2.45
CA LEU A 133 9.58 -3.04 3.91
C LEU A 133 10.60 -4.00 4.52
N ARG A 134 10.80 -5.18 3.92
CA ARG A 134 11.82 -6.15 4.35
C ARG A 134 13.22 -5.58 4.13
N ASP A 135 13.49 -5.00 2.96
CA ASP A 135 14.78 -4.39 2.64
C ASP A 135 15.11 -3.20 3.59
N ALA A 136 14.07 -2.52 4.10
CA ALA A 136 14.19 -1.45 5.09
C ALA A 136 14.19 -1.95 6.55
N GLY A 137 14.12 -3.26 6.81
CA GLY A 137 14.14 -3.84 8.15
C GLY A 137 12.89 -3.59 8.99
N VAL A 138 11.71 -3.40 8.38
CA VAL A 138 10.47 -3.03 9.09
C VAL A 138 9.53 -4.22 9.33
N GLY A 139 9.09 -4.38 10.58
CA GLY A 139 8.14 -5.40 11.04
C GLY A 139 8.81 -6.72 11.50
N PRO A 140 8.02 -7.74 11.90
CA PRO A 140 8.51 -9.05 12.32
C PRO A 140 9.34 -9.79 11.26
N LEU A 141 9.25 -9.35 10.00
CA LEU A 141 10.03 -9.85 8.87
C LEU A 141 11.53 -9.58 9.04
N ALA A 142 11.91 -8.52 9.76
CA ALA A 142 13.30 -8.20 10.06
C ALA A 142 13.86 -8.97 11.27
N SER A 143 12.99 -9.39 12.21
CA SER A 143 13.40 -10.04 13.45
C SER A 143 13.78 -11.52 13.27
N ARG A 144 13.48 -12.13 12.12
CA ARG A 144 13.77 -13.55 11.86
C ARG A 144 15.20 -13.82 11.40
N GLU A 145 15.88 -12.87 10.78
CA GLU A 145 17.28 -13.06 10.34
C GLU A 145 18.26 -12.96 11.52
N ASN A 146 18.03 -12.06 12.49
CA ASN A 146 18.91 -11.91 13.66
C ASN A 146 18.83 -13.06 14.68
N ALA A 147 17.80 -13.91 14.62
CA ALA A 147 17.66 -15.05 15.53
C ALA A 147 18.36 -16.32 15.01
N ALA A 148 18.63 -16.41 13.70
CA ALA A 148 19.28 -17.57 13.08
C ALA A 148 20.82 -17.51 13.10
N SER A 149 21.40 -16.38 13.51
CA SER A 149 22.85 -16.18 13.64
C SER A 149 23.38 -16.35 15.07
N LEU A 150 22.57 -16.88 15.99
CA LEU A 150 22.91 -17.03 17.42
C LEU A 150 22.66 -18.45 17.96
N SER A 151 22.55 -19.46 17.09
CA SER A 151 22.48 -20.89 17.47
C SER A 151 23.68 -21.66 16.97
#